data_AF-A0A7C7V0S8-F1
#
_entry.id   AF-A0A7C7V0S8-F1
#
_cell.length_a   1.000
_cell.length_b   1.000
_cell.length_c   1.000
_cell.angle_alpha   90.00
_cell.angle_beta   90.00
_cell.angle_gamma   90.00
#
_symmetry.space_group_name_H-M   'P 1'
#
loop_
_entity.id
_entity.type
_entity.pdbx_description
1 polymer ?
#
loop_
_entity_poly.entity_id
_entity_poly.type
_entity_poly.pdbx_seq_one_letter_code
_entity_poly.pdbx_strand_id
1 'polypeptide(L)'
;MLLGLGFSKETGFTQEDRERLIRLETTLKVFMEQVDRRFGELRNDINKRFEELREDMNKRFELMDKRFEQLYTFLWIITGIFTTLTVSVIAFAWWDRKTIIRKTKEETFEDMERELKPEKFKKLLNVLREKAKTDRELETILKKYGLL
;
A
#
# COMPACT_ATOMS: atom_id res chain seq x y z
N MET A 1 79.51 73.79 -7.69
CA MET A 1 78.53 72.83 -8.24
C MET A 1 77.36 72.83 -7.28
N LEU A 2 76.28 73.60 -7.47
CA LEU A 2 75.19 73.43 -8.46
C LEU A 2 74.68 71.98 -8.47
N LEU A 3 73.41 71.62 -8.36
CA LEU A 3 72.10 72.26 -8.09
C LEU A 3 71.13 71.07 -8.20
N GLY A 4 70.09 70.97 -7.38
CA GLY A 4 69.08 69.92 -7.63
C GLY A 4 68.13 69.58 -6.48
N LEU A 5 67.55 70.58 -5.81
CA LEU A 5 66.38 70.35 -4.97
C LEU A 5 65.14 70.28 -5.88
N GLY A 6 64.73 69.07 -6.26
CA GLY A 6 63.44 68.84 -6.90
C GLY A 6 62.32 68.96 -5.89
N PHE A 7 61.68 70.13 -5.83
CA PHE A 7 60.42 70.33 -5.10
C PHE A 7 59.32 69.49 -5.77
N SER A 8 58.80 68.48 -5.08
CA SER A 8 57.52 67.86 -5.44
C SER A 8 56.40 68.87 -5.19
N LYS A 9 55.67 69.20 -6.26
CA LYS A 9 54.51 70.09 -6.21
C LYS A 9 53.32 69.31 -5.68
N GLU A 10 53.05 69.40 -4.37
CA GLU A 10 51.76 69.00 -3.81
C GLU A 10 50.67 69.93 -4.39
N THR A 11 49.94 69.45 -5.40
CA THR A 11 48.80 70.17 -5.95
C THR A 11 47.61 70.00 -4.99
N GLY A 12 47.30 71.04 -4.23
CA GLY A 12 46.14 71.08 -3.34
C GLY A 12 44.82 71.02 -4.11
N PHE A 13 43.80 70.45 -3.47
CA PHE A 13 42.45 70.29 -4.01
C PHE A 13 41.85 71.62 -4.51
N THR A 14 41.54 71.70 -5.80
CA THR A 14 41.13 72.95 -6.47
C THR A 14 39.61 73.18 -6.46
N GLN A 15 39.17 74.37 -6.87
CA GLN A 15 37.73 74.67 -7.02
C GLN A 15 37.08 73.79 -8.10
N GLU A 16 37.80 73.49 -9.18
CA GLU A 16 37.30 72.61 -10.24
C GLU A 16 37.06 71.18 -9.72
N ASP A 17 37.94 70.70 -8.83
CA ASP A 17 37.76 69.40 -8.19
C ASP A 17 36.52 69.37 -7.28
N ARG A 18 36.21 70.47 -6.58
CA ARG A 18 34.97 70.61 -5.79
C ARG A 18 33.72 70.50 -6.66
N GLU A 19 33.70 71.19 -7.80
CA GLU A 19 32.57 71.15 -8.73
C GLU A 19 32.39 69.78 -9.39
N ARG A 20 33.48 69.09 -9.70
CA ARG A 20 33.46 67.69 -10.17
C ARG A 20 32.90 66.75 -9.10
N LEU A 21 33.30 66.91 -7.83
CA LEU A 21 32.75 66.12 -6.73
C LEU A 21 31.25 66.35 -6.53
N ILE A 22 30.78 67.60 -6.57
CA ILE A 22 29.35 67.92 -6.44
C ILE A 22 28.53 67.28 -7.57
N ARG A 23 29.02 67.32 -8.82
CA ARG A 23 28.37 66.66 -9.96
C ARG A 23 28.36 65.14 -9.84
N LEU A 24 29.45 64.55 -9.33
CA LEU A 24 29.52 63.11 -9.06
C LEU A 24 28.54 62.70 -7.98
N GLU A 25 28.47 63.43 -6.86
CA GLU A 25 27.50 63.17 -5.79
C GLU A 25 26.06 63.27 -6.31
N THR A 26 25.77 64.29 -7.13
CA THR A 26 24.44 64.47 -7.73
C THR A 26 24.09 63.31 -8.66
N THR A 27 25.01 62.93 -9.55
CA THR A 27 24.83 61.79 -10.46
C THR A 27 24.65 60.49 -9.68
N LEU A 28 25.39 60.31 -8.59
CA LEU A 28 25.33 59.12 -7.75
C LEU A 28 24.02 59.03 -6.97
N LYS A 29 23.47 60.15 -6.50
CA LYS A 29 22.13 60.21 -5.88
C LYS A 29 21.03 59.80 -6.86
N VAL A 30 21.04 60.37 -8.07
CA VAL A 30 20.06 60.03 -9.12
C VAL A 30 20.20 58.56 -9.53
N PHE A 31 21.43 58.07 -9.66
CA PHE A 31 21.69 56.66 -9.96
C PHE A 31 21.15 55.74 -8.86
N MET A 32 21.42 56.05 -7.58
CA MET A 32 20.90 55.28 -6.45
C MET A 32 19.37 55.23 -6.45
N GLU A 33 18.70 56.37 -6.66
CA GLU A 33 17.23 56.42 -6.71
C GLU A 33 16.66 55.59 -7.88
N GLN A 34 17.30 55.66 -9.05
CA GLN A 34 16.92 54.85 -10.22
C GLN A 34 17.13 53.35 -9.98
N VAL A 35 18.24 52.99 -9.33
CA VAL A 35 18.56 51.61 -8.95
C VAL A 35 17.55 51.09 -7.94
N ASP A 36 17.24 51.84 -6.88
CA ASP A 36 16.26 51.47 -5.87
C ASP A 36 14.88 51.25 -6.47
N ARG A 37 14.45 52.14 -7.39
CA ARG A 37 13.20 51.97 -8.11
C ARG A 37 13.17 50.67 -8.93
N ARG A 38 14.21 50.41 -9.71
CA ARG A 38 14.30 49.19 -10.54
C ARG A 38 14.36 47.92 -9.68
N PHE A 39 15.07 47.95 -8.55
CA PHE A 39 15.10 46.83 -7.61
C PHE A 39 13.74 46.61 -6.95
N GLY A 40 13.02 47.68 -6.61
CA GLY A 40 11.66 47.61 -6.10
C GLY A 40 10.70 46.96 -7.10
N GLU A 41 10.73 47.41 -8.36
CA GLU A 41 9.93 46.84 -9.45
C GLU A 41 10.27 45.36 -9.68
N LEU A 42 11.56 45.00 -9.69
CA LEU A 42 12.02 43.62 -9.85
C LEU A 42 11.56 42.73 -8.69
N ARG A 43 11.68 43.20 -7.44
CA ARG A 43 11.21 42.45 -6.26
C ARG A 43 9.71 42.20 -6.33
N ASN A 44 8.94 43.20 -6.75
CA ASN A 44 7.49 43.06 -6.90
C ASN A 44 7.11 42.05 -7.99
N ASP A 45 7.78 42.08 -9.16
CA ASP A 45 7.55 41.08 -10.22
C ASP A 45 7.90 39.66 -9.75
N ILE A 46 9.03 39.50 -9.05
CA ILE A 46 9.45 38.21 -8.47
C ILE A 46 8.42 37.71 -7.46
N ASN A 47 7.98 38.57 -6.54
CA ASN A 47 6.98 38.20 -5.53
C ASN A 47 5.67 37.74 -6.19
N LYS A 48 5.21 38.48 -7.20
CA LYS A 48 3.98 38.13 -7.93
C LYS A 48 4.10 36.77 -8.62
N ARG A 49 5.18 36.54 -9.36
CA ARG A 49 5.41 35.24 -10.03
C ARG A 49 5.54 34.09 -9.05
N PHE A 50 6.17 34.34 -7.89
CA PHE A 50 6.31 33.33 -6.85
C PHE A 50 4.95 32.97 -6.24
N GLU A 51 4.10 33.97 -6.00
CA GLU A 51 2.74 33.77 -5.51
C GLU A 51 1.87 33.03 -6.53
N GLU A 52 1.92 33.40 -7.81
CA GLU A 52 1.24 32.69 -8.90
C GLU A 52 1.70 31.23 -9.00
N LEU A 53 3.02 30.97 -8.92
CA LEU A 53 3.58 29.62 -8.94
C LEU A 53 3.09 28.80 -7.74
N ARG A 54 3.06 29.40 -6.55
CA ARG A 54 2.58 28.75 -5.34
C ARG A 54 1.09 28.43 -5.44
N GLU A 55 0.29 29.32 -6.01
CA GLU A 55 -1.14 29.10 -6.22
C GLU A 55 -1.41 27.97 -7.24
N ASP A 56 -0.72 27.96 -8.39
CA ASP A 56 -0.83 26.86 -9.37
C ASP A 56 -0.42 25.53 -8.75
N MET A 57 0.69 25.52 -8.00
CA MET A 57 1.15 24.33 -7.31
C MET A 57 0.12 23.82 -6.31
N ASN A 58 -0.46 24.70 -5.49
CA ASN A 58 -1.52 24.33 -4.54
C ASN A 58 -2.75 23.75 -5.26
N LYS A 59 -3.21 24.36 -6.35
CA LYS A 59 -4.34 23.84 -7.15
C LYS A 59 -4.08 22.44 -7.68
N ARG A 60 -2.86 22.18 -8.17
CA ARG A 60 -2.46 20.85 -8.64
C ARG A 60 -2.42 19.83 -7.51
N PHE A 61 -1.93 20.21 -6.34
CA PHE A 61 -1.95 19.34 -5.15
C PHE A 61 -3.38 19.02 -4.72
N GLU A 62 -4.26 20.02 -4.61
CA GLU A 62 -5.68 19.79 -4.26
C GLU A 62 -6.39 18.88 -5.27
N LEU A 63 -6.11 19.05 -6.57
CA LEU A 63 -6.64 18.16 -7.60
C LEU A 63 -6.16 16.73 -7.41
N MET A 64 -4.88 16.55 -7.06
CA MET A 64 -4.28 15.24 -6.81
C MET A 64 -4.88 14.58 -5.57
N ASP A 65 -5.07 15.33 -4.48
CA ASP A 65 -5.71 14.84 -3.26
C ASP A 65 -7.13 14.34 -3.54
N LYS A 66 -7.93 15.10 -4.30
CA LYS A 66 -9.28 14.66 -4.72
C LYS A 66 -9.26 13.35 -5.52
N ARG A 67 -8.27 13.18 -6.41
CA ARG A 67 -8.12 11.93 -7.18
C ARG A 67 -7.73 10.77 -6.27
N PHE A 68 -6.86 11.00 -5.29
CA PHE A 68 -6.51 9.99 -4.30
C PHE A 68 -7.69 9.60 -3.41
N GLU A 69 -8.48 10.56 -2.92
CA GLU A 69 -9.70 10.27 -2.16
C GLU A 69 -10.68 9.40 -2.96
N GLN A 70 -10.85 9.69 -4.25
CA GLN A 70 -11.68 8.87 -5.14
C GLN A 70 -11.14 7.43 -5.27
N LEU A 71 -9.82 7.27 -5.43
CA LEU A 71 -9.18 5.95 -5.49
C LEU A 71 -9.32 5.18 -4.17
N TYR A 72 -9.07 5.84 -3.03
CA TYR A 72 -9.25 5.23 -1.71
C TYR A 72 -10.68 4.78 -1.49
N THR A 73 -11.66 5.60 -1.88
CA THR A 73 -13.09 5.26 -1.79
C THR A 73 -13.39 4.00 -2.61
N PHE A 74 -12.89 3.93 -3.84
CA PHE A 74 -13.08 2.76 -4.70
C PHE A 74 -12.42 1.50 -4.13
N LEU A 75 -11.20 1.60 -3.61
CA LEU A 75 -10.51 0.50 -2.96
C LEU A 75 -11.28 0.00 -1.74
N TRP A 76 -11.80 0.89 -0.90
CA TRP A 76 -12.63 0.53 0.25
C TRP A 76 -13.88 -0.25 -0.14
N ILE A 77 -14.56 0.13 -1.22
CA ILE A 77 -15.73 -0.59 -1.73
C ILE A 77 -15.35 -2.01 -2.16
N ILE A 78 -14.29 -2.16 -2.96
CA ILE A 78 -13.83 -3.48 -3.41
C ILE A 78 -13.41 -4.35 -2.23
N THR A 79 -12.61 -3.81 -1.31
CA THR A 79 -12.20 -4.51 -0.09
C THR A 79 -13.40 -4.93 0.75
N GLY A 80 -14.43 -4.08 0.86
CA GLY A 80 -15.67 -4.40 1.56
C GLY A 80 -16.41 -5.57 0.93
N ILE A 81 -16.60 -5.57 -0.40
CA ILE A 81 -17.25 -6.66 -1.14
C ILE A 81 -16.44 -7.95 -1.00
N PHE A 82 -15.12 -7.87 -1.24
CA PHE A 82 -14.23 -9.02 -1.16
C PHE A 82 -14.24 -9.63 0.24
N THR A 83 -14.11 -8.82 1.29
CA THR A 83 -14.16 -9.28 2.69
C THR A 83 -15.49 -9.95 3.01
N THR A 84 -16.60 -9.36 2.55
CA THR A 84 -17.94 -9.94 2.75
C THR A 84 -18.07 -11.31 2.07
N LEU A 85 -17.57 -11.45 0.84
CA LEU A 85 -17.54 -12.73 0.12
C LEU A 85 -16.66 -13.76 0.84
N THR A 86 -15.45 -13.36 1.25
CA THR A 86 -14.52 -14.25 1.98
C THR A 86 -15.13 -14.75 3.29
N VAL A 87 -15.72 -13.86 4.09
CA VAL A 87 -16.39 -14.25 5.35
C VAL A 87 -17.57 -15.17 5.07
N SER A 88 -18.36 -14.90 4.03
CA SER A 88 -19.49 -15.75 3.64
C SER A 88 -19.04 -17.16 3.24
N VAL A 89 -17.96 -17.29 2.47
CA VAL A 89 -17.38 -18.58 2.07
C VAL A 89 -16.86 -19.35 3.29
N ILE A 90 -16.14 -18.68 4.20
CA ILE A 90 -15.63 -19.32 5.42
C ILE A 90 -16.79 -19.77 6.32
N ALA A 91 -17.81 -18.93 6.50
CA ALA A 91 -19.00 -19.26 7.27
C ALA A 91 -19.73 -20.48 6.67
N PHE A 92 -19.88 -20.51 5.34
CA PHE A 92 -20.47 -21.65 4.64
C PHE A 92 -19.64 -22.91 4.80
N ALA A 93 -18.31 -22.85 4.66
CA ALA A 93 -17.43 -24.01 4.82
C ALA A 93 -17.48 -24.60 6.24
N TRP A 94 -17.57 -23.75 7.26
CA TRP A 94 -17.73 -24.20 8.64
C TRP A 94 -19.12 -24.80 8.90
N TRP A 95 -20.17 -24.21 8.33
CA TRP A 95 -21.54 -24.73 8.40
C TRP A 95 -21.66 -26.08 7.69
N ASP A 96 -21.15 -26.19 6.47
CA ASP A 96 -21.18 -27.38 5.61
C ASP A 96 -20.57 -28.61 6.31
N ARG A 97 -19.40 -28.42 6.94
CA ARG A 97 -18.75 -29.46 7.75
C ARG A 97 -19.62 -29.97 8.90
N LYS A 98 -20.43 -29.10 9.51
CA LYS A 98 -21.32 -29.46 10.62
C LYS A 98 -22.65 -30.07 10.13
N THR A 99 -23.13 -29.69 8.94
CA THR A 99 -24.41 -30.17 8.41
C THR A 99 -24.32 -31.47 7.60
N ILE A 100 -23.26 -31.68 6.81
CA ILE A 100 -23.16 -32.88 5.95
C ILE A 100 -22.87 -34.16 6.74
N ILE A 101 -22.06 -34.08 7.80
CA ILE A 101 -21.70 -35.23 8.64
C ILE A 101 -22.92 -35.93 9.27
N ARG A 102 -24.06 -35.23 9.42
CA ARG A 102 -25.27 -35.82 10.00
C ARG A 102 -26.08 -36.63 8.99
N LYS A 103 -26.10 -36.27 7.69
CA LYS A 103 -26.90 -36.97 6.67
C LYS A 103 -26.22 -38.21 6.11
N THR A 104 -24.91 -38.17 5.87
CA THR A 104 -24.21 -39.32 5.29
C THR A 104 -24.11 -40.49 6.28
N LYS A 105 -24.06 -40.20 7.58
CA LYS A 105 -23.96 -41.23 8.62
C LYS A 105 -25.26 -42.00 8.83
N GLU A 106 -26.42 -41.43 8.50
CA GLU A 106 -27.72 -42.12 8.65
C GLU A 106 -28.01 -43.01 7.42
N GLU A 107 -27.85 -42.49 6.19
CA GLU A 107 -28.11 -43.26 4.96
C GLU A 107 -27.11 -44.42 4.77
N THR A 108 -25.83 -44.24 5.10
CA THR A 108 -24.83 -45.32 4.94
C THR A 108 -24.96 -46.39 6.02
N PHE A 109 -25.49 -46.05 7.20
CA PHE A 109 -25.65 -47.01 8.30
C PHE A 109 -26.94 -47.82 8.16
N GLU A 110 -28.04 -47.20 7.71
CA GLU A 110 -29.30 -47.92 7.43
C GLU A 110 -29.19 -48.87 6.22
N ASP A 111 -28.48 -48.48 5.15
CA ASP A 111 -28.25 -49.38 4.01
C ASP A 111 -27.30 -50.53 4.36
N MET A 112 -26.25 -50.26 5.16
CA MET A 112 -25.40 -51.33 5.70
C MET A 112 -26.20 -52.30 6.58
N GLU A 113 -27.09 -51.82 7.44
CA GLU A 113 -27.90 -52.66 8.33
C GLU A 113 -28.97 -53.47 7.57
N ARG A 114 -29.56 -52.89 6.51
CA ARG A 114 -30.50 -53.59 5.62
C ARG A 114 -29.83 -54.62 4.72
N GLU A 115 -28.58 -54.41 4.32
CA GLU A 115 -27.84 -55.35 3.48
C GLU A 115 -27.13 -56.45 4.28
N LEU A 116 -26.72 -56.17 5.53
CA LEU A 116 -26.34 -57.17 6.54
C LEU A 116 -27.55 -57.88 7.15
N LYS A 117 -28.48 -58.37 6.32
CA LYS A 117 -29.54 -59.25 6.81
C LYS A 117 -28.90 -60.39 7.61
N PRO A 118 -29.40 -60.71 8.82
CA PRO A 118 -28.90 -61.83 9.61
C PRO A 118 -28.97 -63.14 8.83
N GLU A 119 -29.83 -63.24 7.81
CA GLU A 119 -29.90 -64.36 6.86
C GLU A 119 -28.66 -64.49 5.96
N LYS A 120 -28.12 -63.40 5.40
CA LYS A 120 -26.86 -63.46 4.64
C LYS A 120 -25.70 -63.84 5.57
N PHE A 121 -25.68 -63.29 6.77
CA PHE A 121 -24.66 -63.63 7.78
C PHE A 121 -24.74 -65.11 8.20
N LYS A 122 -25.94 -65.62 8.49
CA LYS A 122 -26.19 -67.06 8.76
C LYS A 122 -25.77 -67.94 7.58
N LYS A 123 -26.06 -67.53 6.35
CA LYS A 123 -25.69 -68.28 5.15
C LYS A 123 -24.18 -68.34 4.98
N LEU A 124 -23.48 -67.22 5.15
CA LEU A 124 -22.01 -67.17 5.13
C LEU A 124 -21.42 -67.99 6.27
N LEU A 125 -21.98 -67.89 7.48
CA LEU A 125 -21.53 -68.68 8.64
C LEU A 125 -21.71 -70.17 8.39
N ASN A 126 -22.83 -70.61 7.81
CA ASN A 126 -23.05 -72.02 7.48
C ASN A 126 -22.07 -72.52 6.42
N VAL A 127 -21.80 -71.73 5.37
CA VAL A 127 -20.82 -72.08 4.34
C VAL A 127 -19.40 -72.16 4.92
N LEU A 128 -19.02 -71.21 5.79
CA LEU A 128 -17.74 -71.25 6.50
C LEU A 128 -17.66 -72.44 7.45
N ARG A 129 -18.74 -72.77 8.15
CA ARG A 129 -18.83 -73.92 9.06
C ARG A 129 -18.73 -75.24 8.32
N GLU A 130 -19.30 -75.33 7.12
CA GLU A 130 -19.19 -76.52 6.26
C GLU A 130 -17.77 -76.65 5.69
N LYS A 131 -17.17 -75.55 5.24
CA LYS A 131 -15.78 -75.54 4.77
C LYS A 131 -14.78 -75.85 5.89
N ALA A 132 -15.05 -75.43 7.12
CA ALA A 132 -14.24 -75.73 8.29
C ALA A 132 -14.20 -77.23 8.64
N LYS A 133 -15.19 -78.03 8.24
CA LYS A 133 -15.13 -79.50 8.43
C LYS A 133 -14.04 -80.16 7.58
N THR A 134 -13.66 -79.51 6.48
CA THR A 134 -12.68 -80.03 5.51
C THR A 134 -11.34 -79.30 5.62
N ASP A 135 -11.29 -78.13 6.26
CA ASP A 135 -10.11 -77.27 6.41
C ASP A 135 -9.76 -77.02 7.89
N ARG A 136 -8.63 -77.58 8.34
CA ARG A 136 -8.15 -77.51 9.74
C ARG A 136 -7.78 -76.09 10.18
N GLU A 137 -7.33 -75.25 9.26
CA GLU A 137 -6.91 -73.88 9.58
C GLU A 137 -8.15 -73.01 9.84
N LEU A 138 -9.17 -73.16 8.98
CA LEU A 138 -10.45 -72.46 9.11
C LEU A 138 -11.21 -72.88 10.39
N GLU A 139 -11.17 -74.18 10.74
CA GLU A 139 -11.77 -74.71 11.96
C GLU A 139 -11.18 -74.07 13.23
N THR A 140 -9.86 -73.92 13.25
CA THR A 140 -9.13 -73.34 14.39
C THR A 140 -9.48 -71.87 14.57
N ILE A 141 -9.59 -71.11 13.48
CA ILE A 141 -9.97 -69.70 13.49
C ILE A 141 -11.41 -69.54 13.98
N LEU A 142 -12.36 -70.32 13.47
CA LEU A 142 -13.76 -70.24 13.88
C LEU A 142 -13.98 -70.64 15.36
N LYS A 143 -13.28 -71.66 15.85
CA LYS A 143 -13.29 -72.04 17.28
C LYS A 143 -12.75 -70.92 18.17
N LYS A 144 -11.68 -70.24 17.74
CA LYS A 144 -11.06 -69.13 18.48
C LYS A 144 -12.00 -67.93 18.67
N TYR A 145 -12.86 -67.66 17.70
CA TYR A 145 -13.84 -66.56 17.75
C TYR A 145 -15.24 -66.98 18.25
N GLY A 146 -15.42 -68.22 18.73
CA GLY A 146 -16.68 -68.70 19.29
C GLY A 146 -17.82 -68.89 18.28
N LEU A 147 -17.47 -69.05 17.00
CA LEU A 147 -18.41 -69.14 15.88
C LEU A 147 -18.73 -70.60 15.46
N LEU A 148 -18.19 -71.58 16.18
CA LEU A 148 -18.29 -73.02 15.90
C LEU A 148 -18.92 -73.81 17.04
#